data_AF-A0A7Y5THG2-F1
#
_entry.id   AF-A0A7Y5THG2-F1
#
_cell.length_a   1.000
_cell.length_b   1.000
_cell.length_c   1.000
_cell.angle_alpha   90.00
_cell.angle_beta   90.00
_cell.angle_gamma   90.00
#
_symmetry.space_group_name_H-M   'P 1'
#
loop_
_entity.id
_entity.type
_entity.pdbx_description
1 polymer ?
#
loop_
_entity_poly.entity_id
_entity_poly.type
_entity_poly.pdbx_seq_one_letter_code
_entity_poly.pdbx_strand_id
1 'polypeptide(L)' 'LSAGHGGPVRLVAPGRRGFWWVKWVDRVGVDDRPSWSQPPFPLQ' A
#
# COMPACT_ATOMS: atom_id res chain seq x y z
N LEU A 1 -12.57 6.89 -8.19
CA LEU A 1 -11.91 5.56 -8.15
C LEU A 1 -12.98 4.51 -8.36
N SER A 2 -12.96 3.72 -9.45
CA SER A 2 -13.95 2.64 -9.62
C SER A 2 -13.62 1.46 -8.70
N ALA A 3 -14.60 0.58 -8.45
CA ALA A 3 -14.41 -0.58 -7.57
C ALA A 3 -13.20 -1.43 -8.00
N GLY A 4 -13.06 -1.76 -9.30
CA GLY A 4 -11.91 -2.51 -9.82
C GLY A 4 -10.56 -1.79 -9.70
N HIS A 5 -10.57 -0.47 -9.52
CA HIS A 5 -9.38 0.35 -9.33
C HIS A 5 -9.09 0.71 -7.87
N GLY A 6 -9.79 0.08 -6.91
CA GLY A 6 -9.56 0.27 -5.48
C GLY A 6 -10.53 1.23 -4.79
N GLY A 7 -11.65 1.59 -5.43
CA GLY A 7 -12.68 2.41 -4.80
C GLY A 7 -13.25 1.74 -3.55
N PRO A 8 -13.51 2.47 -2.44
CA PRO A 8 -13.51 3.93 -2.34
C PRO A 8 -12.12 4.56 -2.10
N VAL A 9 -11.16 3.81 -1.54
CA VAL A 9 -9.85 4.34 -1.12
C VAL A 9 -8.71 3.43 -1.57
N ARG A 10 -7.65 4.01 -2.12
CA ARG A 10 -6.43 3.32 -2.54
C ARG A 10 -5.20 4.12 -2.13
N LEU A 11 -4.16 3.41 -1.72
CA LEU A 11 -2.82 3.97 -1.57
C LEU A 11 -2.15 4.08 -2.95
N VAL A 12 -1.57 5.24 -3.24
CA VAL A 12 -0.74 5.45 -4.43
C VAL A 12 0.68 5.76 -3.96
N ALA A 13 1.65 5.00 -4.45
CA ALA A 13 3.07 5.16 -4.11
C ALA A 13 3.86 5.53 -5.38
N PRO A 14 3.98 6.82 -5.72
CA PRO A 14 4.74 7.27 -6.88
C PRO A 14 6.19 6.79 -6.83
N GLY A 15 6.75 6.42 -7.98
CA GLY A 15 8.11 5.87 -8.07
C GLY A 15 8.28 4.46 -7.49
N ARG A 16 7.21 3.82 -6.99
CA ARG A 16 7.23 2.43 -6.53
C ARG A 16 6.42 1.52 -7.45
N ARG A 17 6.77 0.23 -7.43
CA ARG A 17 6.09 -0.83 -8.19
C ARG A 17 4.61 -0.95 -7.80
N GLY A 18 3.78 -1.42 -8.74
CA GLY A 18 2.32 -1.42 -8.60
C GLY A 18 1.74 -2.21 -7.42
N PHE A 19 2.47 -3.17 -6.85
CA PHE A 19 2.03 -3.88 -5.64
C PHE A 19 2.04 -3.00 -4.37
N TRP A 20 2.79 -1.88 -4.38
CA TRP A 20 2.71 -0.86 -3.31
C TRP A 20 1.44 -0.02 -3.36
N TRP A 21 0.66 -0.15 -4.44
CA TRP A 21 -0.52 0.65 -4.66
C TRP A 21 -1.75 -0.11 -4.14
N VAL A 22 -1.83 -0.26 -2.81
CA VAL A 22 -2.82 -1.07 -2.12
C VAL A 22 -4.23 -0.57 -2.41
N LYS A 23 -5.05 -1.43 -3.00
CA LYS A 23 -6.47 -1.16 -3.28
C LYS A 23 -7.31 -1.39 -2.03
N TRP A 24 -8.46 -0.71 -1.94
CA TRP A 24 -9.47 -0.95 -0.91
C TRP A 24 -8.95 -0.78 0.52
N VAL A 25 -8.19 0.29 0.76
CA VAL A 25 -7.57 0.55 2.06
C VAL A 25 -8.63 0.81 3.12
N ASP A 26 -8.55 0.08 4.24
CA ASP A 26 -9.40 0.25 5.42
C ASP A 26 -8.63 0.80 6.64
N ARG A 27 -7.32 0.53 6.72
CA ARG A 27 -6.44 0.89 7.83
C ARG A 27 -5.04 1.23 7.33
N VAL A 28 -4.38 2.14 8.06
CA VAL A 28 -2.95 2.43 7.91
C VAL A 28 -2.31 2.36 9.29
N GLY A 29 -1.17 1.69 9.38
CA GLY A 29 -0.33 1.63 10.58
C GLY A 29 1.04 2.24 10.29
N VAL A 30 1.65 2.83 11.31
CA VAL A 30 3.04 3.29 11.28
C VAL A 30 3.87 2.28 12.06
N ASP A 31 5.08 2.02 11.57
CA ASP A 31 6.02 1.07 12.16
C ASP A 31 7.37 1.77 12.34
N ASP A 32 7.99 1.56 13.51
CA ASP A 32 9.28 2.18 13.86
C ASP A 32 10.47 1.45 13.24
N ARG A 33 10.25 0.27 12.64
CA ARG A 33 11.29 -0.47 11.92
C ARG A 33 11.80 0.32 10.72
N PRO A 34 13.12 0.36 10.50
CA PRO A 34 13.67 1.03 9.33
C PRO A 34 13.27 0.29 8.05
N SER A 35 13.10 1.04 6.96
CA SER A 35 12.60 0.52 5.68
C SER A 35 13.39 -0.66 5.12
N TRP A 36 14.71 -0.72 5.36
CA TRP A 36 15.56 -1.82 4.91
C TRP A 36 15.29 -3.15 5.62
N SER A 37 14.64 -3.12 6.78
CA SER A 37 14.25 -4.31 7.54
C SER A 37 12.80 -4.76 7.27
N GLN A 38 12.06 -3.98 6.49
CA GLN A 38 10.71 -4.33 6.09
C GLN A 38 10.74 -5.32 4.92
N PRO A 39 9.74 -6.23 4.83
CA PRO A 39 9.58 -7.10 3.68
C PRO A 39 9.50 -6.28 2.37
N PRO A 40 10.08 -6.77 1.26
CA PRO A 40 10.10 -6.02 0.00
C PRO A 40 8.71 -5.88 -0.66
N PHE A 41 7.69 -6.54 -0.10
CA PHE A 41 6.29 -6.45 -0.49
C PHE A 41 5.40 -6.41 0.76
N PRO A 42 4.21 -5.77 0.69
CA PRO A 42 3.23 -5.82 1.78
C PRO A 42 2.90 -7.28 2.10
N LEU A 43 3.04 -7.65 3.37
CA LEU A 43 2.51 -8.91 3.87
C LEU A 43 1.06 -8.62 4.27
N GLN A 44 0.14 -9.20 3.50
CA GLN A 44 -1.30 -8.96 3.63
C GLN A 44 -1.83 -9.47 4.97
#